data_AF-A0A383B9B2-F1
#
_entry.id   AF-A0A383B9B2-F1
#
_cell.length_a   1.000
_cell.length_b   1.000
_cell.length_c   1.000
_cell.angle_alpha   90.00
_cell.angle_beta   90.00
_cell.angle_gamma   90.00
#
_symmetry.space_group_name_H-M   'P 1'
#
loop_
_entity.id
_entity.type
_entity.pdbx_description
1 polymer ?
#
loop_
_entity_poly.entity_id
_entity_poly.type
_entity_poly.pdbx_seq_one_letter_code
_entity_poly.pdbx_strand_id
1 'polypeptide(L)'
;WRGDCNQVHSLDQENRMSHLYITSVVAPPEWAMLERTLLDAQSAAIEQFHGKYFDDRGYLLCVPRWGGNDGPDDAAENMLNWTVLYALGADRSILDRYRVCWEGHLRQYTEAKTVEVEMAREGMYYKEFPVMFDWFHHGEWLSAFILEGLADPDDRAFQERSRRFAGLYMDEDPQAKNYDPKHKIIRSLFNGSRGPLLRKATALDWAGDPIEVKDRFRPGHGEADFAQMLDHYKDYNDVVGDHPLNL
;
A
#
# COMPACT_ATOMS: atom_id res chain seq x y z
N TRP A 1 58.46 20.81 11.91
CA TRP A 1 58.78 22.19 11.49
C TRP A 1 57.59 23.06 11.85
N ARG A 2 57.85 24.20 12.50
CA ARG A 2 56.93 25.00 13.32
C ARG A 2 55.76 25.62 12.55
N GLY A 3 54.65 25.86 13.25
CA GLY A 3 53.58 26.77 12.85
C GLY A 3 52.33 26.62 13.72
N ASP A 4 52.27 27.35 14.84
CA ASP A 4 51.09 27.54 15.70
C ASP A 4 49.94 28.24 14.94
N CYS A 5 48.68 27.94 15.28
CA CYS A 5 47.78 28.85 16.01
C CYS A 5 46.30 28.46 15.86
N ASN A 6 45.61 28.36 17.00
CA ASN A 6 44.16 28.19 17.14
C ASN A 6 43.35 29.16 16.27
N GLN A 7 42.32 28.65 15.58
CA GLN A 7 41.04 29.36 15.46
C GLN A 7 39.88 28.38 15.63
N VAL A 8 39.16 28.62 16.71
CA VAL A 8 37.79 28.17 16.95
C VAL A 8 36.94 28.73 15.81
N HIS A 9 36.53 27.89 14.86
CA HIS A 9 35.43 28.27 13.97
C HIS A 9 34.12 27.89 14.63
N SER A 10 33.35 28.95 14.91
CA SER A 10 32.11 28.92 15.65
C SER A 10 31.07 28.02 14.98
N LEU A 11 30.29 27.37 15.83
CA LEU A 11 29.02 26.74 15.51
C LEU A 11 28.00 27.82 15.14
N ASP A 12 28.09 28.43 13.96
CA ASP A 12 27.04 29.32 13.44
C ASP A 12 26.92 29.16 11.91
N GLN A 13 26.56 27.96 11.45
CA GLN A 13 25.82 27.87 10.19
C GLN A 13 24.34 28.09 10.53
N GLU A 14 23.96 29.36 10.65
CA GLU A 14 22.57 29.79 10.63
C GLU A 14 21.84 29.11 9.47
N ASN A 15 20.84 28.32 9.84
CA ASN A 15 19.83 27.75 8.97
C ASN A 15 19.08 28.91 8.28
N ARG A 16 19.62 29.43 7.17
CA ARG A 16 18.92 30.41 6.33
C ARG A 16 17.78 29.69 5.62
N MET A 17 16.63 29.64 6.28
CA MET A 17 15.36 29.35 5.62
C MET A 17 15.21 30.34 4.46
N SER A 18 15.21 29.80 3.24
CA SER A 18 15.01 30.59 2.04
C SER A 18 13.55 30.99 2.00
N HIS A 19 13.26 32.27 2.28
CA HIS A 19 11.90 32.78 2.22
C HIS A 19 11.50 33.05 0.77
N LEU A 20 10.38 32.45 0.36
CA LEU A 20 9.78 32.66 -0.95
C LEU A 20 8.82 33.85 -0.84
N TYR A 21 9.10 34.92 -1.59
CA TYR A 21 8.30 36.15 -1.56
C TYR A 21 7.46 36.24 -2.84
N ILE A 22 6.13 36.28 -2.68
CA ILE A 22 5.21 36.57 -3.77
C ILE A 22 5.15 38.10 -3.90
N THR A 23 5.77 38.64 -4.95
CA THR A 23 5.96 40.09 -5.13
C THR A 23 5.04 40.70 -6.18
N SER A 24 4.28 39.89 -6.92
CA SER A 24 3.37 40.33 -7.98
C SER A 24 2.11 39.48 -8.03
N VAL A 25 0.96 40.13 -8.16
CA VAL A 25 -0.30 39.47 -8.49
C VAL A 25 -0.38 39.32 -10.01
N VAL A 26 -0.69 38.11 -10.48
CA VAL A 26 -0.92 37.82 -11.91
C VAL A 26 -2.32 37.22 -12.08
N ALA A 27 -2.95 37.46 -13.23
CA ALA A 27 -4.18 36.75 -13.57
C ALA A 27 -3.86 35.27 -13.78
N PRO A 28 -4.68 34.33 -13.25
CA PRO A 28 -4.42 32.91 -13.42
C PRO A 28 -4.51 32.55 -14.92
N PRO A 29 -3.53 31.81 -15.46
CA PRO A 29 -3.60 31.33 -16.84
C PRO A 29 -4.75 30.33 -16.99
N GLU A 30 -5.25 30.19 -18.22
CA GLU A 30 -6.40 29.32 -18.52
C GLU A 30 -6.21 27.88 -18.04
N TRP A 31 -5.00 27.32 -18.20
CA TRP A 31 -4.71 25.94 -17.75
C TRP A 31 -4.93 25.75 -16.24
N ALA A 32 -4.64 26.77 -15.42
CA ALA A 32 -4.81 26.69 -13.97
C ALA A 32 -6.31 26.68 -13.59
N MET A 33 -7.14 27.40 -14.35
CA MET A 33 -8.60 27.36 -14.18
C MET A 33 -9.19 26.00 -14.60
N LEU A 34 -8.67 25.41 -15.67
CA LEU A 34 -9.06 24.06 -16.12
C LEU A 34 -8.63 22.99 -15.13
N GLU A 35 -7.42 23.08 -14.57
CA GLU A 35 -6.94 22.19 -13.52
C GLU A 35 -7.85 22.27 -12.29
N ARG A 36 -8.23 23.46 -11.83
CA ARG A 36 -9.22 23.61 -10.74
C ARG A 36 -10.54 22.92 -11.04
N THR A 37 -11.05 23.09 -12.26
CA THR A 37 -12.30 22.45 -12.69
C THR A 37 -12.18 20.92 -12.68
N LEU A 38 -11.01 20.39 -13.08
CA LEU A 38 -10.74 18.95 -13.05
C LEU A 38 -10.69 18.42 -11.60
N LEU A 39 -9.98 19.10 -10.70
CA LEU A 39 -9.89 18.72 -9.29
C LEU A 39 -11.28 18.69 -8.63
N ASP A 40 -12.12 19.70 -8.90
CA ASP A 40 -13.47 19.79 -8.35
C ASP A 40 -14.37 18.67 -8.92
N ALA A 41 -14.26 18.38 -10.23
CA ALA A 41 -15.00 17.29 -10.87
C ALA A 41 -14.60 15.91 -10.32
N GLN A 42 -13.30 15.67 -10.11
CA GLN A 42 -12.82 14.44 -9.48
C GLN A 42 -13.29 14.32 -8.03
N SER A 43 -13.30 15.43 -7.28
CA SER A 43 -13.78 15.44 -5.89
C SER A 43 -15.26 15.04 -5.80
N ALA A 44 -16.11 15.58 -6.68
CA ALA A 44 -17.52 15.22 -6.76
C ALA A 44 -17.75 13.77 -7.20
N ALA A 45 -16.88 13.23 -8.07
CA ALA A 45 -16.94 11.83 -8.49
C ALA A 45 -16.55 10.89 -7.34
N ILE A 46 -15.51 11.22 -6.58
CA ILE A 46 -15.07 10.46 -5.40
C ILE A 46 -16.15 10.44 -4.33
N GLU A 47 -16.84 11.56 -4.08
CA GLU A 47 -17.96 11.58 -3.15
C GLU A 47 -19.06 10.57 -3.51
N GLN A 48 -19.46 10.54 -4.79
CA GLN A 48 -20.47 9.58 -5.28
C GLN A 48 -19.95 8.14 -5.23
N PHE A 49 -18.69 7.93 -5.60
CA PHE A 49 -18.05 6.62 -5.55
C PHE A 49 -17.97 6.08 -4.12
N HIS A 50 -17.48 6.89 -3.19
CA HIS A 50 -17.42 6.58 -1.77
C HIS A 50 -18.81 6.21 -1.24
N GLY A 51 -19.83 7.05 -1.48
CA GLY A 51 -21.19 6.81 -1.01
C GLY A 51 -21.87 5.57 -1.61
N LYS A 52 -21.38 5.07 -2.74
CA LYS A 52 -21.92 3.87 -3.41
C LYS A 52 -21.20 2.60 -3.01
N TYR A 53 -19.88 2.66 -2.83
CA TYR A 53 -19.02 1.47 -2.72
C TYR A 53 -18.40 1.28 -1.34
N PHE A 54 -18.57 2.22 -0.41
CA PHE A 54 -18.11 2.08 0.96
C PHE A 54 -19.27 2.24 1.94
N ASP A 55 -19.20 1.52 3.06
CA ASP A 55 -20.11 1.74 4.19
C ASP A 55 -19.56 2.76 5.19
N ASP A 56 -20.35 3.07 6.22
CA ASP A 56 -20.00 4.05 7.26
C ASP A 56 -18.75 3.67 8.09
N ARG A 57 -18.29 2.42 8.01
CA ARG A 57 -17.06 1.94 8.67
C ARG A 57 -15.83 2.11 7.77
N GLY A 58 -16.02 2.54 6.52
CA GLY A 58 -14.99 2.56 5.50
C GLY A 58 -14.73 1.21 4.85
N TYR A 59 -15.61 0.22 5.01
CA TYR A 59 -15.42 -1.09 4.36
C TYR A 59 -15.82 -0.99 2.90
N LEU A 60 -15.00 -1.56 2.02
CA LEU A 60 -15.38 -1.71 0.62
C LEU A 60 -16.53 -2.72 0.53
N LEU A 61 -17.58 -2.37 -0.20
CA LEU A 61 -18.76 -3.19 -0.46
C LEU A 61 -18.46 -4.23 -1.55
N CYS A 62 -17.51 -5.11 -1.25
CA CYS A 62 -17.11 -6.25 -2.07
C CYS A 62 -17.24 -7.55 -1.27
N VAL A 63 -16.90 -8.67 -1.90
CA VAL A 63 -16.62 -9.92 -1.18
C VAL A 63 -15.13 -9.90 -0.83
N PRO A 64 -14.75 -9.81 0.46
CA PRO A 64 -13.33 -9.83 0.84
C PRO A 64 -12.72 -11.18 0.49
N ARG A 65 -11.59 -11.13 -0.18
CA ARG A 65 -10.95 -12.29 -0.80
C ARG A 65 -9.45 -12.24 -0.59
N TRP A 66 -8.84 -13.41 -0.79
CA TRP A 66 -7.41 -13.62 -0.75
C TRP A 66 -7.00 -14.16 -2.10
N GLY A 67 -5.92 -13.64 -2.67
CA GLY A 67 -5.31 -14.15 -3.89
C GLY A 67 -4.80 -13.03 -4.77
N GLY A 68 -4.11 -13.38 -5.86
CA GLY A 68 -3.50 -12.40 -6.78
C GLY A 68 -4.44 -11.86 -7.86
N ASN A 69 -5.72 -12.26 -7.87
CA ASN A 69 -6.70 -11.75 -8.84
C ASN A 69 -7.82 -10.91 -8.19
N ASP A 70 -7.97 -11.02 -6.88
CA ASP A 70 -9.08 -10.45 -6.11
C ASP A 70 -8.68 -10.18 -4.65
N GLY A 71 -7.43 -9.77 -4.46
CA GLY A 71 -6.77 -9.70 -3.17
C GLY A 71 -7.09 -8.46 -2.35
N PRO A 72 -6.51 -8.36 -1.14
CA PRO A 72 -6.55 -7.14 -0.35
C PRO A 72 -5.91 -5.92 -1.03
N ASP A 73 -4.94 -6.13 -1.90
CA ASP A 73 -4.29 -5.13 -2.73
C ASP A 73 -5.28 -4.50 -3.73
N ASP A 74 -5.94 -5.29 -4.58
CA ASP A 74 -7.03 -4.83 -5.48
C ASP A 74 -8.08 -3.98 -4.74
N ALA A 75 -8.46 -4.38 -3.53
CA ALA A 75 -9.42 -3.63 -2.74
C ALA A 75 -8.89 -2.26 -2.30
N ALA A 76 -7.61 -2.17 -1.91
CA ALA A 76 -7.00 -0.90 -1.53
C ALA A 76 -6.84 0.06 -2.72
N GLU A 77 -6.64 -0.45 -3.93
CA GLU A 77 -6.51 0.36 -5.14
C GLU A 77 -7.75 1.22 -5.45
N ASN A 78 -8.91 0.90 -4.87
CA ASN A 78 -10.12 1.73 -4.99
C ASN A 78 -9.93 3.14 -4.37
N MET A 79 -8.89 3.33 -3.55
CA MET A 79 -8.49 4.60 -2.96
C MET A 79 -7.22 5.20 -3.59
N LEU A 80 -6.67 4.54 -4.62
CA LEU A 80 -5.42 4.95 -5.25
C LEU A 80 -5.51 6.40 -5.73
N ASN A 81 -4.45 7.17 -5.48
CA ASN A 81 -4.30 8.59 -5.83
C ASN A 81 -5.24 9.58 -5.14
N TRP A 82 -6.09 9.17 -4.18
CA TRP A 82 -6.92 10.14 -3.44
C TRP A 82 -6.06 11.12 -2.63
N THR A 83 -5.00 10.63 -2.00
CA THR A 83 -4.02 11.44 -1.25
C THR A 83 -3.23 12.37 -2.18
N VAL A 84 -2.83 11.88 -3.36
CA VAL A 84 -2.18 12.70 -4.40
C VAL A 84 -3.11 13.80 -4.87
N LEU A 85 -4.38 13.49 -5.12
CA LEU A 85 -5.37 14.47 -5.57
C LEU A 85 -5.52 15.62 -4.55
N TYR A 86 -5.56 15.29 -3.26
CA TYR A 86 -5.52 16.31 -2.21
C TYR A 86 -4.21 17.10 -2.20
N ALA A 87 -3.06 16.45 -2.34
CA ALA A 87 -1.75 17.13 -2.42
C ALA A 87 -1.65 18.09 -3.62
N LEU A 88 -2.34 17.80 -4.72
CA LEU A 88 -2.49 18.70 -5.88
C LEU A 88 -3.46 19.87 -5.65
N GLY A 89 -4.15 19.90 -4.50
CA GLY A 89 -5.00 21.00 -4.06
C GLY A 89 -6.50 20.73 -4.14
N ALA A 90 -6.94 19.48 -4.31
CA ALA A 90 -8.35 19.15 -4.18
C ALA A 90 -8.88 19.40 -2.75
N ASP A 91 -10.20 19.33 -2.60
CA ASP A 91 -10.84 19.62 -1.33
C ASP A 91 -10.38 18.66 -0.21
N ARG A 92 -10.29 19.18 1.02
CA ARG A 92 -9.84 18.42 2.19
C ARG A 92 -10.69 17.18 2.47
N SER A 93 -11.97 17.19 2.09
CA SER A 93 -12.85 16.04 2.22
C SER A 93 -12.32 14.78 1.53
N ILE A 94 -11.47 14.90 0.51
CA ILE A 94 -10.85 13.75 -0.16
C ILE A 94 -9.87 13.02 0.75
N LEU A 95 -9.01 13.75 1.45
CA LEU A 95 -8.09 13.16 2.43
C LEU A 95 -8.86 12.55 3.61
N ASP A 96 -9.90 13.23 4.08
CA ASP A 96 -10.72 12.73 5.20
C ASP A 96 -11.46 11.43 4.83
N ARG A 97 -12.01 11.33 3.60
CA ARG A 97 -12.62 10.10 3.07
C ARG A 97 -11.59 8.98 2.91
N TYR A 98 -10.42 9.28 2.35
CA TYR A 98 -9.33 8.31 2.23
C TYR A 98 -9.00 7.71 3.60
N ARG A 99 -8.89 8.53 4.65
CA ARG A 99 -8.57 8.03 6.00
C ARG A 99 -9.64 7.09 6.56
N VAL A 100 -10.92 7.41 6.36
CA VAL A 100 -12.02 6.51 6.75
C VAL A 100 -11.92 5.17 6.02
N CYS A 101 -11.75 5.21 4.69
CA CYS A 101 -11.62 4.00 3.89
C CYS A 101 -10.35 3.21 4.21
N TRP A 102 -9.22 3.87 4.51
CA TRP A 102 -7.96 3.22 4.86
C TRP A 102 -8.07 2.47 6.20
N GLU A 103 -8.59 3.11 7.23
CA GLU A 103 -8.84 2.45 8.52
C GLU A 103 -9.86 1.31 8.37
N GLY A 104 -10.90 1.52 7.55
CA GLY A 104 -11.88 0.51 7.20
C GLY A 104 -11.25 -0.70 6.51
N HIS A 105 -10.39 -0.47 5.52
CA HIS A 105 -9.65 -1.50 4.79
C HIS A 105 -8.77 -2.34 5.70
N LEU A 106 -7.93 -1.70 6.52
CA LEU A 106 -7.06 -2.37 7.48
C LEU A 106 -7.87 -3.28 8.42
N ARG A 107 -9.01 -2.79 8.90
CA ARG A 107 -9.89 -3.54 9.80
C ARG A 107 -10.62 -4.67 9.06
N GLN A 108 -11.19 -4.40 7.88
CA GLN A 108 -11.92 -5.36 7.06
C GLN A 108 -11.05 -6.58 6.73
N TYR A 109 -9.80 -6.36 6.32
CA TYR A 109 -8.88 -7.45 5.98
C TYR A 109 -8.19 -8.08 7.19
N THR A 110 -8.19 -7.42 8.35
CA THR A 110 -7.86 -8.09 9.62
C THR A 110 -8.98 -9.06 10.03
N GLU A 111 -10.24 -8.69 9.81
CA GLU A 111 -11.41 -9.52 10.13
C GLU A 111 -11.64 -10.65 9.11
N ALA A 112 -11.34 -10.40 7.83
CA ALA A 112 -11.48 -11.38 6.74
C ALA A 112 -10.48 -12.53 6.89
N LYS A 113 -10.97 -13.75 6.69
CA LYS A 113 -10.21 -15.00 6.92
C LYS A 113 -10.45 -15.99 5.81
N THR A 114 -9.43 -16.75 5.50
CA THR A 114 -9.51 -17.93 4.65
C THR A 114 -9.83 -19.18 5.47
N VAL A 115 -10.32 -20.22 4.78
CA VAL A 115 -10.56 -21.56 5.30
C VAL A 115 -9.49 -22.52 4.80
N GLU A 116 -9.22 -22.52 3.49
CA GLU A 116 -8.34 -23.49 2.84
C GLU A 116 -6.89 -22.98 2.80
N VAL A 117 -6.68 -21.69 2.53
CA VAL A 117 -5.34 -21.08 2.59
C VAL A 117 -4.90 -20.90 4.04
N GLU A 118 -3.90 -21.65 4.49
CA GLU A 118 -3.43 -21.62 5.89
C GLU A 118 -2.96 -20.23 6.34
N MET A 119 -2.30 -19.50 5.44
CA MET A 119 -1.60 -18.24 5.71
C MET A 119 -2.50 -17.14 6.30
N ALA A 120 -3.76 -17.10 5.87
CA ALA A 120 -4.74 -16.05 6.21
C ALA A 120 -5.90 -16.55 7.10
N ARG A 121 -5.80 -17.73 7.71
CA ARG A 121 -6.84 -18.30 8.61
C ARG A 121 -7.10 -17.45 9.85
N GLU A 122 -6.09 -16.72 10.30
CA GLU A 122 -6.18 -15.85 11.49
C GLU A 122 -6.48 -14.38 11.16
N GLY A 123 -6.71 -14.08 9.88
CA GLY A 123 -6.84 -12.73 9.34
C GLY A 123 -5.95 -12.59 8.13
N MET A 124 -6.43 -11.97 7.06
CA MET A 124 -5.61 -11.68 5.88
C MET A 124 -4.55 -10.63 6.23
N TYR A 125 -4.84 -9.72 7.17
CA TYR A 125 -3.90 -8.72 7.71
C TYR A 125 -3.53 -9.02 9.16
N TYR A 126 -2.29 -8.68 9.50
CA TYR A 126 -1.78 -8.68 10.86
C TYR A 126 -0.80 -7.52 11.03
N LYS A 127 -0.83 -6.84 12.19
CA LYS A 127 -0.08 -5.58 12.39
C LYS A 127 -0.34 -4.54 11.28
N GLU A 128 -1.57 -4.52 10.75
CA GLU A 128 -2.02 -3.61 9.67
C GLU A 128 -1.27 -3.77 8.34
N PHE A 129 -0.71 -4.95 8.08
CA PHE A 129 -0.01 -5.27 6.84
C PHE A 129 -0.40 -6.71 6.40
N PRO A 130 -0.45 -7.02 5.09
CA PRO A 130 -0.74 -8.38 4.61
C PRO A 130 0.08 -9.45 5.34
N VAL A 131 -0.55 -10.55 5.73
CA VAL A 131 0.15 -11.62 6.47
C VAL A 131 1.31 -12.20 5.68
N MET A 132 1.08 -12.46 4.39
CA MET A 132 2.12 -12.82 3.44
C MET A 132 1.64 -12.85 1.98
N PHE A 133 2.28 -12.14 1.07
CA PHE A 133 2.07 -12.30 -0.37
C PHE A 133 3.31 -11.85 -1.13
N ASP A 134 3.30 -11.84 -2.46
CA ASP A 134 4.46 -11.36 -3.21
C ASP A 134 4.60 -9.83 -3.20
N TRP A 135 5.81 -9.38 -3.52
CA TRP A 135 6.18 -7.98 -3.46
C TRP A 135 5.45 -7.10 -4.48
N PHE A 136 5.01 -7.65 -5.62
CA PHE A 136 4.31 -6.86 -6.63
C PHE A 136 2.96 -6.39 -6.10
N HIS A 137 2.14 -7.32 -5.59
CA HIS A 137 0.84 -7.00 -4.99
C HIS A 137 0.98 -6.22 -3.68
N HIS A 138 2.04 -6.44 -2.89
CA HIS A 138 2.37 -5.52 -1.80
C HIS A 138 2.63 -4.10 -2.30
N GLY A 139 3.30 -3.95 -3.45
CA GLY A 139 3.55 -2.66 -4.10
C GLY A 139 2.25 -1.97 -4.53
N GLU A 140 1.33 -2.72 -5.14
CA GLU A 140 -0.01 -2.24 -5.51
C GLU A 140 -0.76 -1.74 -4.26
N TRP A 141 -0.81 -2.55 -3.20
CA TRP A 141 -1.40 -2.14 -1.93
C TRP A 141 -0.72 -0.90 -1.32
N LEU A 142 0.62 -0.88 -1.29
CA LEU A 142 1.42 0.21 -0.72
C LEU A 142 1.25 1.52 -1.50
N SER A 143 0.91 1.45 -2.80
CA SER A 143 0.71 2.64 -3.63
C SER A 143 -0.46 3.51 -3.15
N ALA A 144 -1.49 2.89 -2.56
CA ALA A 144 -2.59 3.60 -1.90
C ALA A 144 -2.16 4.29 -0.60
N PHE A 145 -1.12 3.79 0.08
CA PHE A 145 -0.66 4.27 1.39
C PHE A 145 0.49 5.28 1.33
N ILE A 146 1.58 4.93 0.66
CA ILE A 146 2.87 5.66 0.76
C ILE A 146 2.73 7.12 0.30
N LEU A 147 1.82 7.38 -0.64
CA LEU A 147 1.59 8.71 -1.19
C LEU A 147 0.89 9.66 -0.21
N GLU A 148 0.35 9.18 0.92
CA GLU A 148 -0.13 10.06 2.01
C GLU A 148 0.98 10.99 2.54
N GLY A 149 2.24 10.55 2.50
CA GLY A 149 3.37 11.39 2.92
C GLY A 149 3.54 12.68 2.10
N LEU A 150 2.97 12.76 0.88
CA LEU A 150 2.92 13.99 0.08
C LEU A 150 1.78 14.92 0.51
N ALA A 151 0.73 14.36 1.12
CA ALA A 151 -0.47 15.06 1.55
C ALA A 151 -0.37 15.60 2.99
N ASP A 152 0.09 14.77 3.92
CA ASP A 152 0.17 15.09 5.35
C ASP A 152 1.34 14.33 6.02
N PRO A 153 2.60 14.75 5.78
CA PRO A 153 3.79 14.05 6.29
C PRO A 153 3.90 14.04 7.82
N ASP A 154 3.18 14.93 8.51
CA ASP A 154 3.19 15.07 9.96
C ASP A 154 2.10 14.22 10.63
N ASP A 155 1.27 13.50 9.86
CA ASP A 155 0.28 12.58 10.42
C ASP A 155 0.96 11.47 11.24
N ARG A 156 0.58 11.40 12.51
CA ARG A 156 1.22 10.50 13.47
C ARG A 156 0.97 9.03 13.14
N ALA A 157 -0.24 8.67 12.72
CA ALA A 157 -0.59 7.29 12.41
C ALA A 157 0.14 6.81 11.15
N PHE A 158 0.23 7.66 10.13
CA PHE A 158 1.05 7.43 8.94
C PHE A 158 2.52 7.20 9.29
N GLN A 159 3.11 8.05 10.13
CA GLN A 159 4.51 7.90 10.53
C GLN A 159 4.76 6.64 11.38
N GLU A 160 3.85 6.30 12.30
CA GLU A 160 3.93 5.07 13.11
C GLU A 160 3.85 3.82 12.21
N ARG A 161 2.90 3.79 11.27
CA ARG A 161 2.77 2.72 10.27
C ARG A 161 4.00 2.60 9.39
N SER A 162 4.48 3.72 8.83
CA SER A 162 5.64 3.75 7.95
C SER A 162 6.87 3.15 8.62
N ARG A 163 7.13 3.50 9.89
CA ARG A 163 8.24 2.91 10.68
C ARG A 163 8.01 1.42 10.93
N ARG A 164 6.80 1.01 11.31
CA ARG A 164 6.48 -0.40 11.55
C ARG A 164 6.63 -1.25 10.28
N PHE A 165 6.13 -0.77 9.15
CA PHE A 165 6.23 -1.47 7.86
C PHE A 165 7.68 -1.56 7.39
N ALA A 166 8.47 -0.49 7.53
CA ALA A 166 9.91 -0.54 7.27
C ALA A 166 10.62 -1.57 8.19
N GLY A 167 10.24 -1.62 9.48
CA GLY A 167 10.80 -2.55 10.45
C GLY A 167 10.59 -4.04 10.09
N LEU A 168 9.55 -4.37 9.32
CA LEU A 168 9.33 -5.72 8.76
C LEU A 168 10.45 -6.16 7.80
N TYR A 169 11.21 -5.22 7.24
CA TYR A 169 12.26 -5.46 6.23
C TYR A 169 13.65 -4.98 6.67
N MET A 170 13.79 -4.57 7.93
CA MET A 170 15.05 -4.08 8.52
C MET A 170 15.59 -5.00 9.63
N ASP A 171 15.03 -6.22 9.77
CA ASP A 171 15.27 -7.16 10.88
C ASP A 171 14.90 -6.61 12.28
N GLU A 172 14.00 -5.62 12.34
CA GLU A 172 13.55 -5.02 13.59
C GLU A 172 12.36 -5.78 14.22
N ASP A 173 11.54 -6.45 13.41
CA ASP A 173 10.44 -7.28 13.92
C ASP A 173 10.94 -8.69 14.29
N PRO A 174 10.72 -9.17 15.54
CA PRO A 174 11.18 -10.48 15.96
C PRO A 174 10.36 -11.65 15.36
N GLN A 175 9.14 -11.39 14.91
CA GLN A 175 8.23 -12.39 14.35
C GLN A 175 8.32 -12.43 12.81
N ALA A 176 8.35 -11.26 12.18
CA ALA A 176 8.41 -11.13 10.72
C ALA A 176 9.86 -11.11 10.23
N LYS A 177 10.50 -12.28 10.20
CA LYS A 177 11.89 -12.44 9.75
C LYS A 177 12.02 -12.43 8.23
N ASN A 178 11.54 -11.37 7.56
CA ASN A 178 11.55 -11.25 6.10
C ASN A 178 12.95 -10.97 5.55
N TYR A 179 13.76 -10.17 6.25
CA TYR A 179 15.10 -9.78 5.84
C TYR A 179 16.18 -10.63 6.53
N ASP A 180 17.19 -11.07 5.78
CA ASP A 180 18.42 -11.65 6.32
C ASP A 180 19.54 -10.59 6.31
N PRO A 181 19.97 -10.05 7.45
CA PRO A 181 20.99 -8.99 7.50
C PRO A 181 22.40 -9.47 7.15
N LYS A 182 22.67 -10.78 7.24
CA LYS A 182 23.99 -11.34 6.91
C LYS A 182 24.17 -11.42 5.39
N HIS A 183 23.16 -11.91 4.69
CA HIS A 183 23.21 -12.08 3.23
C HIS A 183 22.58 -10.89 2.48
N LYS A 184 21.91 -9.98 3.19
CA LYS A 184 21.23 -8.78 2.68
C LYS A 184 20.16 -9.09 1.63
N ILE A 185 19.35 -10.09 1.91
CA ILE A 185 18.29 -10.56 1.01
C ILE A 185 16.93 -10.54 1.70
N ILE A 186 15.88 -10.40 0.90
CA ILE A 186 14.54 -10.81 1.31
C ILE A 186 14.45 -12.34 1.17
N ARG A 187 14.02 -13.00 2.24
CA ARG A 187 14.15 -14.47 2.38
C ARG A 187 13.12 -15.26 1.57
N SER A 188 12.10 -14.60 1.04
CA SER A 188 11.08 -15.19 0.18
C SER A 188 10.36 -14.10 -0.62
N LEU A 189 10.00 -14.42 -1.86
CA LEU A 189 9.05 -13.64 -2.64
C LEU A 189 7.75 -13.43 -1.85
N PHE A 190 7.24 -14.50 -1.24
CA PHE A 190 6.08 -14.42 -0.35
C PHE A 190 6.55 -14.03 1.05
N ASN A 191 6.31 -12.80 1.45
CA ASN A 191 6.75 -12.24 2.73
C ASN A 191 5.64 -11.36 3.29
N GLY A 192 5.77 -10.85 4.52
CA GLY A 192 4.75 -9.96 5.10
C GLY A 192 4.82 -9.85 6.61
N SER A 193 3.72 -9.47 7.25
CA SER A 193 3.66 -9.23 8.70
C SER A 193 3.78 -10.50 9.55
N ARG A 194 3.63 -11.68 8.94
CA ARG A 194 3.88 -12.99 9.58
C ARG A 194 5.17 -13.67 9.11
N GLY A 195 6.01 -12.95 8.37
CA GLY A 195 7.31 -13.44 7.92
C GLY A 195 7.27 -14.10 6.53
N PRO A 196 8.41 -14.66 6.10
CA PRO A 196 8.57 -15.24 4.77
C PRO A 196 7.97 -16.65 4.68
N LEU A 197 7.40 -17.00 3.52
CA LEU A 197 7.04 -18.36 3.18
C LEU A 197 8.31 -19.15 2.81
N LEU A 198 8.72 -20.09 3.67
CA LEU A 198 9.94 -20.88 3.49
C LEU A 198 9.67 -22.31 3.00
N ARG A 199 8.64 -22.44 2.16
CA ARG A 199 8.30 -23.65 1.40
C ARG A 199 7.92 -23.25 -0.01
N LYS A 200 7.82 -24.22 -0.93
CA LYS A 200 7.18 -23.96 -2.22
C LYS A 200 5.76 -23.45 -1.99
N ALA A 201 5.39 -22.40 -2.73
CA ALA A 201 4.00 -21.97 -2.83
C ALA A 201 3.21 -23.03 -3.59
N THR A 202 1.92 -23.09 -3.30
CA THR A 202 0.94 -23.88 -4.02
C THR A 202 0.07 -22.94 -4.86
N ALA A 203 -0.57 -23.46 -5.90
CA ALA A 203 -1.55 -22.67 -6.66
C ALA A 203 -2.66 -22.07 -5.77
N LEU A 204 -3.01 -22.75 -4.66
CA LEU A 204 -4.00 -22.26 -3.72
C LEU A 204 -3.50 -21.06 -2.90
N ASP A 205 -2.20 -21.02 -2.56
CA ASP A 205 -1.61 -19.86 -1.87
C ASP A 205 -1.76 -18.57 -2.69
N TRP A 206 -1.78 -18.70 -4.03
CA TRP A 206 -2.00 -17.61 -4.99
C TRP A 206 -3.47 -17.36 -5.32
N ALA A 207 -4.28 -18.40 -5.50
CA ALA A 207 -5.67 -18.27 -5.96
C ALA A 207 -6.68 -18.01 -4.83
N GLY A 208 -6.30 -18.27 -3.57
CA GLY A 208 -7.23 -18.19 -2.45
C GLY A 208 -8.17 -19.37 -2.33
N ASP A 209 -9.13 -19.22 -1.42
CA ASP A 209 -10.17 -20.23 -1.22
C ASP A 209 -11.03 -20.44 -2.49
N PRO A 210 -11.69 -21.59 -2.67
CA PRO A 210 -12.55 -21.84 -3.82
C PRO A 210 -13.70 -20.83 -3.95
N ILE A 211 -13.98 -20.42 -5.19
CA ILE A 211 -15.13 -19.58 -5.55
C ILE A 211 -15.89 -20.13 -6.74
N GLU A 212 -17.18 -19.83 -6.79
CA GLU A 212 -18.01 -20.11 -7.95
C GLU A 212 -17.77 -19.04 -9.03
N VAL A 213 -16.99 -19.37 -10.05
CA VAL A 213 -16.65 -18.43 -11.13
C VAL A 213 -17.71 -18.44 -12.24
N LYS A 214 -18.02 -19.64 -12.73
CA LYS A 214 -18.86 -19.86 -13.90
C LYS A 214 -20.24 -19.22 -13.71
N ASP A 215 -20.67 -18.47 -14.72
CA ASP A 215 -21.97 -17.78 -14.77
C ASP A 215 -22.20 -16.73 -13.65
N ARG A 216 -21.17 -16.43 -12.84
CA ARG A 216 -21.26 -15.49 -11.71
C ARG A 216 -20.38 -14.25 -11.89
N PHE A 217 -19.14 -14.42 -12.37
CA PHE A 217 -18.21 -13.31 -12.62
C PHE A 217 -17.40 -13.55 -13.91
N ARG A 218 -16.68 -12.52 -14.36
CA ARG A 218 -15.69 -12.62 -15.44
C ARG A 218 -14.31 -12.27 -14.87
N PRO A 219 -13.46 -13.26 -14.58
CA PRO A 219 -12.10 -13.02 -14.09
C PRO A 219 -11.25 -12.20 -15.05
N GLY A 220 -10.33 -11.40 -14.52
CA GLY A 220 -9.42 -10.55 -15.31
C GLY A 220 -8.48 -11.34 -16.22
N HIS A 221 -8.08 -12.55 -15.83
CA HIS A 221 -7.19 -13.41 -16.61
C HIS A 221 -7.94 -14.39 -17.54
N GLY A 222 -9.28 -14.34 -17.59
CA GLY A 222 -10.10 -15.09 -18.54
C GLY A 222 -10.44 -16.53 -18.13
N GLU A 223 -10.26 -16.90 -16.86
CA GLU A 223 -10.62 -18.22 -16.35
C GLU A 223 -12.14 -18.45 -16.37
N ALA A 224 -12.56 -19.65 -16.75
CA ALA A 224 -13.98 -20.04 -16.80
C ALA A 224 -14.46 -20.70 -15.50
N ASP A 225 -13.54 -21.26 -14.71
CA ASP A 225 -13.81 -21.93 -13.44
C ASP A 225 -12.61 -21.83 -12.49
N PHE A 226 -12.81 -22.25 -11.24
CA PHE A 226 -11.75 -22.22 -10.21
C PHE A 226 -10.61 -23.20 -10.51
N ALA A 227 -10.85 -24.29 -11.26
CA ALA A 227 -9.77 -25.20 -11.62
C ALA A 227 -8.79 -24.54 -12.61
N GLN A 228 -9.30 -23.70 -13.52
CA GLN A 228 -8.46 -22.89 -14.39
C GLN A 228 -7.68 -21.80 -13.62
N MET A 229 -8.26 -21.22 -12.57
CA MET A 229 -7.52 -20.31 -11.67
C MET A 229 -6.35 -21.04 -10.99
N LEU A 230 -6.55 -22.27 -10.53
CA LEU A 230 -5.45 -23.08 -9.99
C LEU A 230 -4.40 -23.45 -11.06
N ASP A 231 -4.84 -23.78 -12.28
CA ASP A 231 -3.94 -24.12 -13.38
C ASP A 231 -3.05 -22.93 -13.79
N HIS A 232 -3.56 -21.69 -13.69
CA HIS A 232 -2.79 -20.47 -13.91
C HIS A 232 -1.55 -20.40 -13.00
N TYR A 233 -1.71 -20.74 -11.72
CA TYR A 233 -0.64 -20.63 -10.71
C TYR A 233 0.14 -21.94 -10.48
N LYS A 234 -0.12 -23.01 -11.23
CA LYS A 234 0.44 -24.35 -10.96
C LYS A 234 1.97 -24.40 -10.98
N ASP A 235 2.60 -23.50 -11.72
CA ASP A 235 4.05 -23.43 -11.90
C ASP A 235 4.70 -22.30 -11.08
N TYR A 236 3.92 -21.53 -10.32
CA TYR A 236 4.34 -20.31 -9.60
C TYR A 236 4.81 -20.68 -8.18
N ASN A 237 5.67 -21.69 -8.08
CA ASN A 237 5.89 -22.39 -6.81
C ASN A 237 7.18 -21.99 -6.09
N ASP A 238 8.20 -21.54 -6.84
CA ASP A 238 9.53 -21.27 -6.32
C ASP A 238 9.63 -19.85 -5.76
N VAL A 239 9.22 -19.71 -4.49
CA VAL A 239 9.18 -18.42 -3.78
C VAL A 239 10.29 -18.25 -2.75
N VAL A 240 11.01 -19.31 -2.39
CA VAL A 240 12.03 -19.27 -1.32
C VAL A 240 13.33 -18.67 -1.84
N GLY A 241 13.89 -17.73 -1.07
CA GLY A 241 15.08 -16.98 -1.44
C GLY A 241 14.75 -15.65 -2.09
N ASP A 242 15.80 -14.95 -2.49
CA ASP A 242 15.66 -13.64 -3.11
C ASP A 242 15.15 -13.77 -4.55
N HIS A 243 14.36 -12.79 -4.98
CA HIS A 243 13.70 -12.80 -6.28
C HIS A 243 13.81 -11.39 -6.89
N PRO A 244 13.93 -11.24 -8.23
CA PRO A 244 13.98 -9.91 -8.85
C PRO A 244 12.78 -9.00 -8.54
N LEU A 245 11.63 -9.58 -8.16
CA LEU A 245 10.47 -8.81 -7.72
C LEU A 245 10.63 -8.20 -6.32
N ASN A 246 11.60 -8.65 -5.50
CA ASN A 246 11.88 -8.09 -4.18
C ASN A 246 12.77 -6.84 -4.23
N LEU A 247 13.24 -6.42 -5.41
CA LEU A 247 14.20 -5.33 -5.63
C LEU A 247 13.52 -4.06 -6.16
#